data_AF-A0A8T6WJH6-F1
#
_entry.id   AF-A0A8T6WJH6-F1
#
_cell.length_a   1.000
_cell.length_b   1.000
_cell.length_c   1.000
_cell.angle_alpha   90.00
_cell.angle_beta   90.00
_cell.angle_gamma   90.00
#
_symmetry.space_group_name_H-M   'P 1'
#
loop_
_entity.id
_entity.type
_entity.pdbx_description
1 polymer ?
#
loop_
_entity_poly.entity_id
_entity_poly.type
_entity_poly.pdbx_seq_one_letter_code
_entity_poly.pdbx_strand_id
1 'polypeptide(L)'
;MADTGREKPKKSKREKQVDTILKLLGDPVLFHDQHDTPYIRLEQSNAKITIPVKSRRFKTWLANLFYTKTDNVPNSDTIRDVIRVLRGKALFEGQEYTLYNRVAPADHGFWIDMCDDKWRAIRVTRDGWKI
;
A
#
# COMPACT_ATOMS: atom_id res chain seq x y z
N MET A 1 32.55 35.44 -1.19
CA MET A 1 32.04 34.46 -0.20
C MET A 1 31.89 33.13 -0.93
N ALA A 2 32.76 32.17 -0.68
CA ALA A 2 32.69 30.86 -1.33
C ALA A 2 31.56 30.05 -0.69
N ASP A 3 30.59 29.64 -1.51
CA ASP A 3 29.59 28.63 -1.15
C ASP A 3 30.31 27.29 -0.97
N THR A 4 30.75 27.02 0.26
CA THR A 4 31.25 25.70 0.64
C THR A 4 30.07 24.75 0.63
N GLY A 5 29.84 24.11 -0.52
CA GLY A 5 28.87 23.05 -0.70
C GLY A 5 29.08 21.98 0.37
N ARG A 6 28.24 21.98 1.40
CA ARG A 6 28.25 20.95 2.45
C ARG A 6 27.86 19.63 1.80
N GLU A 7 28.83 18.74 1.63
CA GLU A 7 28.57 17.36 1.25
C GLU A 7 27.52 16.75 2.19
N LYS A 8 26.45 16.21 1.62
CA LYS A 8 25.43 15.52 2.42
C LYS A 8 26.07 14.31 3.11
N PRO A 9 25.83 14.09 4.42
CA PRO A 9 26.40 12.96 5.13
C PRO A 9 26.01 11.64 4.44
N LYS A 10 26.97 10.71 4.39
CA LYS A 10 26.83 9.41 3.72
C LYS A 10 25.73 8.60 4.42
N LYS A 11 24.67 8.24 3.68
CA LYS A 11 23.55 7.44 4.22
C LYS A 11 24.04 6.12 4.83
N SER A 12 23.48 5.77 5.98
CA SER A 12 23.65 4.49 6.65
C SER A 12 23.15 3.32 5.79
N LYS A 13 23.59 2.09 6.11
CA LYS A 13 23.09 0.87 5.43
C LYS A 13 21.57 0.76 5.53
N ARG A 14 20.99 1.09 6.68
CA ARG A 14 19.55 1.07 6.94
C ARG A 14 18.80 2.05 6.04
N GLU A 15 19.23 3.31 5.98
CA GLU A 15 18.58 4.32 5.12
C GLU A 15 18.62 3.93 3.65
N LYS A 16 19.74 3.37 3.19
CA LYS A 16 19.85 2.85 1.82
C LYS A 16 18.84 1.73 1.55
N GLN A 17 18.64 0.79 2.50
CA GLN A 17 17.64 -0.25 2.32
C GLN A 17 16.21 0.32 2.29
N VAL A 18 15.89 1.29 3.15
CA VAL A 18 14.60 1.99 3.14
C VAL A 18 14.37 2.65 1.78
N ASP A 19 15.33 3.43 1.30
CA ASP A 19 15.26 4.08 -0.02
C ASP A 19 15.06 3.06 -1.14
N THR A 20 15.78 1.94 -1.11
CA THR A 20 15.65 0.89 -2.13
C THR A 20 14.25 0.30 -2.14
N ILE A 21 13.68 -0.03 -0.97
CA ILE A 21 12.32 -0.56 -0.90
C ILE A 21 11.31 0.47 -1.43
N LEU A 22 11.42 1.73 -1.02
CA LEU A 22 10.53 2.80 -1.50
C LEU A 22 10.63 2.98 -3.02
N LYS A 23 11.83 2.88 -3.59
CA LYS A 23 12.03 2.90 -5.06
C LYS A 23 11.39 1.70 -5.75
N LEU A 24 11.54 0.50 -5.17
CA LEU A 24 10.95 -0.72 -5.72
C LEU A 24 9.41 -0.71 -5.67
N LEU A 25 8.82 0.01 -4.71
CA LEU A 25 7.38 0.21 -4.63
C LEU A 25 6.84 1.12 -5.75
N GLY A 26 7.71 1.94 -6.37
CA GLY A 26 7.30 2.93 -7.36
C GLY A 26 6.42 4.02 -6.73
N ASP A 27 5.30 4.31 -7.37
CA ASP A 27 4.33 5.33 -6.92
C ASP A 27 2.97 4.68 -6.62
N PRO A 28 2.84 3.98 -5.49
CA PRO A 28 1.60 3.30 -5.15
C PRO A 28 0.54 4.28 -4.67
N VAL A 29 -0.74 3.94 -4.88
CA VAL A 29 -1.83 4.72 -4.30
C VAL A 29 -1.92 4.42 -2.81
N LEU A 30 -1.70 5.46 -1.99
CA LEU A 30 -1.78 5.43 -0.55
C LEU A 30 -3.01 6.22 -0.08
N PHE A 31 -3.75 5.65 0.85
CA PHE A 31 -5.01 6.21 1.33
C PHE A 31 -5.34 5.63 2.71
N HIS A 32 -6.36 6.15 3.38
CA HIS A 32 -6.84 5.60 4.64
C HIS A 32 -8.36 5.39 4.64
N ASP A 33 -8.83 4.55 5.54
CA ASP A 33 -10.26 4.36 5.76
C ASP A 33 -10.84 5.31 6.80
N GLN A 34 -12.15 5.24 7.02
CA GLN A 34 -12.90 6.02 8.01
C GLN A 34 -12.47 5.78 9.48
N HIS A 35 -11.52 4.88 9.72
CA HIS A 35 -10.98 4.54 11.03
C HIS A 35 -9.48 4.86 11.14
N ASP A 36 -8.94 5.70 10.24
CA ASP A 36 -7.51 6.01 10.13
C ASP A 36 -6.65 4.74 9.93
N THR A 37 -7.21 3.69 9.30
CA THR A 37 -6.42 2.53 8.91
C THR A 37 -5.72 2.84 7.59
N PRO A 38 -4.39 2.87 7.54
CA PRO A 38 -3.65 3.16 6.30
C PRO A 38 -3.62 1.95 5.37
N TYR A 39 -3.91 2.19 4.10
CA TYR A 39 -3.89 1.22 3.01
C TYR A 39 -2.93 1.62 1.90
N ILE A 40 -2.49 0.61 1.16
CA ILE A 40 -1.77 0.73 -0.09
C ILE A 40 -2.51 -0.08 -1.15
N ARG A 41 -2.68 0.49 -2.34
CA ARG A 41 -3.15 -0.23 -3.52
C ARG A 41 -2.00 -0.46 -4.48
N LEU A 42 -1.71 -1.73 -4.73
CA LEU A 42 -0.65 -2.19 -5.62
C LEU A 42 -1.26 -2.75 -6.90
N GLU A 43 -0.59 -2.53 -8.03
CA GLU A 43 -0.90 -3.23 -9.28
C GLU A 43 -0.08 -4.52 -9.31
N GLN A 44 -0.76 -5.67 -9.26
CA GLN A 44 -0.10 -6.98 -9.35
C GLN A 44 -0.70 -7.78 -10.50
N SER A 45 0.13 -8.06 -11.51
CA SER A 45 -0.16 -8.85 -12.71
C SER A 45 -1.39 -8.38 -13.51
N ASN A 46 -2.60 -8.58 -13.00
CA ASN A 46 -3.87 -8.27 -13.66
C ASN A 46 -4.94 -7.68 -12.69
N ALA A 47 -4.59 -7.37 -11.44
CA ALA A 47 -5.54 -6.86 -10.46
C ALA A 47 -4.94 -5.76 -9.58
N LYS A 48 -5.82 -4.88 -9.09
CA LYS A 48 -5.49 -3.86 -8.09
C LYS A 48 -5.77 -4.44 -6.71
N ILE A 49 -4.70 -4.73 -5.97
CA ILE A 49 -4.82 -5.31 -4.63
C ILE A 49 -4.71 -4.20 -3.59
N THR A 50 -5.72 -4.10 -2.74
CA THR A 50 -5.73 -3.18 -1.59
C THR A 50 -5.31 -3.93 -0.34
N ILE A 51 -4.27 -3.45 0.36
CA ILE A 51 -3.70 -4.11 1.54
C ILE A 51 -3.50 -3.08 2.67
N PRO A 52 -3.85 -3.38 3.93
CA PRO A 52 -3.46 -2.52 5.04
C PRO A 52 -1.93 -2.51 5.20
N VAL A 53 -1.31 -1.32 5.27
CA VAL A 53 0.17 -1.22 5.33
C VAL A 53 0.74 -1.80 6.63
N LYS A 54 -0.05 -1.88 7.71
CA LYS A 54 0.39 -2.48 8.97
C LYS A 54 0.26 -4.00 9.00
N SER A 55 -0.38 -4.61 8.00
CA SER A 55 -0.70 -6.04 8.00
C SER A 55 0.57 -6.92 7.97
N ARG A 56 0.48 -8.11 8.58
CA ARG A 56 1.56 -9.11 8.52
C ARG A 56 1.90 -9.47 7.08
N ARG A 57 0.87 -9.66 6.25
CA ARG A 57 1.02 -9.99 4.81
C ARG A 57 1.85 -8.94 4.08
N PHE A 58 1.56 -7.65 4.27
CA PHE A 58 2.32 -6.59 3.60
C PHE A 58 3.78 -6.51 4.09
N LYS A 59 4.02 -6.67 5.39
CA LYS A 59 5.40 -6.74 5.94
C LYS A 59 6.20 -7.90 5.34
N THR A 60 5.60 -9.08 5.26
CA THR A 60 6.23 -10.27 4.64
C THR A 60 6.48 -10.02 3.15
N TRP A 61 5.54 -9.40 2.45
CA TRP A 61 5.68 -9.07 1.04
C TRP A 61 6.82 -8.06 0.78
N LEU A 62 6.96 -7.02 1.60
CA LEU A 62 8.08 -6.07 1.49
C LEU A 62 9.44 -6.76 1.70
N ALA A 63 9.52 -7.68 2.66
CA ALA A 63 10.75 -8.45 2.89
C ALA A 63 11.08 -9.33 1.67
N ASN A 64 10.09 -10.00 1.11
CA ASN A 64 10.24 -10.80 -0.11
C ASN A 64 10.61 -9.95 -1.33
N LEU A 65 9.97 -8.79 -1.51
CA LEU A 65 10.29 -7.84 -2.59
C LEU A 65 11.75 -7.40 -2.52
N PHE A 66 12.24 -7.04 -1.33
CA PHE A 66 13.63 -6.65 -1.16
C PHE A 66 14.58 -7.82 -1.45
N TYR A 67 14.31 -9.01 -0.89
CA TYR A 67 15.14 -10.20 -1.09
C TYR A 67 15.23 -10.59 -2.57
N THR A 68 14.09 -10.76 -3.23
CA THR A 68 14.04 -11.17 -4.65
C THR A 68 14.70 -10.16 -5.61
N LYS A 69 14.82 -8.89 -5.23
CA LYS A 69 15.42 -7.84 -6.06
C LYS A 69 16.88 -7.54 -5.72
N THR A 70 17.35 -7.92 -4.55
CA THR A 70 18.70 -7.55 -4.08
C THR A 70 19.53 -8.72 -3.61
N ASP A 71 18.95 -9.93 -3.52
CA ASP A 71 19.55 -11.13 -2.93
C ASP A 71 20.05 -10.90 -1.48
N ASN A 72 19.41 -9.97 -0.76
CA ASN A 72 19.77 -9.57 0.59
C ASN A 72 18.54 -9.57 1.49
N VAL A 73 18.74 -9.86 2.79
CA VAL A 73 17.67 -9.81 3.77
C VAL A 73 17.58 -8.38 4.35
N PRO A 74 16.40 -7.74 4.34
CA PRO A 74 16.23 -6.46 5.00
C PRO A 74 16.20 -6.69 6.52
N ASN A 75 16.79 -5.76 7.29
CA ASN A 75 16.62 -5.83 8.74
C ASN A 75 15.17 -5.47 9.15
N SER A 76 14.70 -5.94 10.31
CA SER A 76 13.34 -5.70 10.81
C SER A 76 13.02 -4.20 10.97
N ASP A 77 14.03 -3.44 11.37
CA ASP A 77 14.03 -2.01 11.58
C ASP A 77 13.81 -1.20 10.28
N THR A 78 14.29 -1.69 9.15
CA THR A 78 14.12 -1.15 7.79
C THR A 78 12.66 -1.30 7.39
N ILE A 79 12.08 -2.49 7.53
CA ILE A 79 10.66 -2.73 7.21
C ILE A 79 9.78 -1.82 8.07
N ARG A 80 10.08 -1.70 9.36
CA ARG A 80 9.34 -0.79 10.26
C ARG A 80 9.38 0.66 9.78
N ASP A 81 10.53 1.14 9.33
CA ASP A 81 10.66 2.52 8.83
C ASP A 81 9.93 2.74 7.51
N VAL A 82 9.99 1.79 6.57
CA VAL A 82 9.17 1.82 5.35
C VAL A 82 7.69 1.91 5.71
N ILE A 83 7.21 1.08 6.64
CA ILE A 83 5.81 1.14 7.09
C ILE A 83 5.47 2.49 7.73
N ARG A 84 6.39 3.09 8.50
CA ARG A 84 6.19 4.43 9.09
C ARG A 84 6.01 5.50 8.01
N VAL A 85 6.87 5.49 6.99
CA VAL A 85 6.78 6.43 5.84
C VAL A 85 5.46 6.24 5.10
N LEU A 86 5.11 5.01 4.72
CA LEU A 86 3.88 4.72 3.97
C LEU A 86 2.63 5.06 4.79
N ARG A 87 2.64 4.80 6.10
CA ARG A 87 1.56 5.20 7.01
C ARG A 87 1.39 6.71 7.05
N GLY A 88 2.50 7.45 7.20
CA GLY A 88 2.46 8.92 7.24
C GLY A 88 1.84 9.49 5.98
N LYS A 89 2.33 9.05 4.82
CA LYS A 89 1.77 9.42 3.52
C LYS A 89 0.28 9.07 3.41
N ALA A 90 -0.11 7.84 3.76
CA ALA A 90 -1.50 7.42 3.68
C ALA A 90 -2.46 8.26 4.54
N LEU A 91 -2.03 8.66 5.74
CA LEU A 91 -2.88 9.40 6.70
C LEU A 91 -2.89 10.92 6.48
N PHE A 92 -1.78 11.50 6.04
CA PHE A 92 -1.64 12.96 5.97
C PHE A 92 -1.62 13.52 4.55
N GLU A 93 -1.32 12.69 3.55
CA GLU A 93 -1.29 13.08 2.14
C GLU A 93 -2.33 12.30 1.30
N GLY A 94 -2.73 11.12 1.77
CA GLY A 94 -3.68 10.23 1.10
C GLY A 94 -5.13 10.63 1.32
N GLN A 95 -5.96 10.30 0.34
CA GLN A 95 -7.41 10.50 0.43
C GLN A 95 -8.05 9.55 1.46
N GLU A 96 -9.10 10.01 2.14
CA GLU A 96 -9.96 9.13 2.95
C GLU A 96 -10.99 8.43 2.05
N TYR A 97 -11.16 7.12 2.23
CA TYR A 97 -12.23 6.34 1.59
C TYR A 97 -13.02 5.56 2.63
N THR A 98 -14.34 5.63 2.60
CA THR A 98 -15.15 4.66 3.36
C THR A 98 -15.02 3.28 2.73
N LEU A 99 -14.45 2.34 3.48
CA LEU A 99 -14.29 0.96 3.04
C LEU A 99 -15.35 0.06 3.68
N TYR A 100 -15.81 -0.91 2.89
CA TYR A 100 -16.78 -1.90 3.31
C TYR A 100 -16.22 -3.30 3.09
N ASN A 101 -16.53 -4.22 4.01
CA ASN A 101 -16.09 -5.60 3.88
C ASN A 101 -17.17 -6.43 3.20
N ARG A 102 -16.86 -6.91 1.99
CA ARG A 102 -17.69 -7.77 1.13
C ARG A 102 -19.04 -7.23 0.67
N VAL A 103 -19.67 -6.31 1.38
CA VAL A 103 -20.94 -5.70 0.98
C VAL A 103 -20.86 -4.20 1.22
N ALA A 104 -21.07 -3.41 0.16
CA ALA A 104 -21.10 -1.95 0.22
C ALA A 104 -22.46 -1.44 -0.26
N PRO A 105 -22.96 -0.30 0.25
CA PRO A 105 -24.10 0.37 -0.37
C PRO A 105 -23.76 0.79 -1.80
N ALA A 106 -24.74 0.67 -2.69
CA ALA A 106 -24.72 1.21 -4.04
C ALA A 106 -25.91 2.15 -4.22
N ASP A 107 -25.90 2.93 -5.30
CA ASP A 107 -27.09 3.67 -5.69
C ASP A 107 -28.25 2.70 -5.95
N HIS A 108 -29.29 2.81 -5.12
CA HIS A 108 -30.46 1.94 -5.07
C HIS A 108 -30.16 0.43 -4.91
N GLY A 109 -29.14 0.08 -4.11
CA GLY A 109 -28.82 -1.32 -3.87
C GLY A 109 -27.52 -1.59 -3.12
N PHE A 110 -26.86 -2.70 -3.45
CA PHE A 110 -25.62 -3.12 -2.83
C PHE A 110 -24.61 -3.62 -3.86
N TRP A 111 -23.34 -3.38 -3.60
CA TRP A 111 -22.23 -4.11 -4.19
C TRP A 111 -21.86 -5.29 -3.30
N ILE A 112 -21.71 -6.48 -3.87
CA ILE A 112 -21.26 -7.68 -3.17
C ILE A 112 -19.99 -8.18 -3.82
N ASP A 113 -18.91 -8.28 -3.05
CA ASP A 113 -17.63 -8.86 -3.49
C ASP A 113 -17.78 -10.36 -3.80
N MET A 114 -17.40 -10.76 -5.01
CA MET A 114 -17.45 -12.17 -5.42
C MET A 114 -16.32 -13.02 -4.82
N CYS A 115 -15.32 -12.38 -4.20
CA CYS A 115 -14.15 -13.04 -3.63
C CYS A 115 -13.41 -13.93 -4.65
N ASP A 116 -13.48 -13.58 -5.94
CA ASP A 116 -12.80 -14.33 -7.00
C ASP A 116 -11.45 -13.72 -7.38
N ASP A 117 -10.62 -14.49 -8.08
CA ASP A 117 -9.28 -14.05 -8.47
C ASP A 117 -9.30 -12.88 -9.48
N LYS A 118 -10.47 -12.57 -10.03
CA LYS A 118 -10.69 -11.45 -10.96
C LYS A 118 -11.14 -10.16 -10.25
N TRP A 119 -11.30 -10.17 -8.92
CA TRP A 119 -11.72 -9.02 -8.13
C TRP A 119 -13.05 -8.39 -8.60
N ARG A 120 -14.00 -9.24 -8.99
CA ARG A 120 -15.32 -8.79 -9.46
C ARG A 120 -16.29 -8.56 -8.31
N ALA A 121 -17.29 -7.71 -8.53
CA ALA A 121 -18.37 -7.45 -7.59
C ALA A 121 -19.72 -7.48 -8.29
N ILE A 122 -20.77 -7.93 -7.58
CA ILE A 122 -22.14 -7.96 -8.06
C ILE A 122 -22.84 -6.70 -7.59
N ARG A 123 -23.40 -5.90 -8.49
CA ARG A 123 -24.38 -4.86 -8.14
C ARG A 123 -25.76 -5.49 -8.10
N VAL A 124 -26.38 -5.52 -6.92
CA VAL A 124 -27.74 -5.96 -6.69
C VAL A 124 -28.63 -4.73 -6.50
N THR A 125 -29.76 -4.68 -7.20
CA THR A 125 -30.78 -3.63 -7.11
C THR A 125 -32.16 -4.29 -7.03
N ARG A 126 -33.24 -3.48 -6.89
CA ARG A 126 -34.61 -4.00 -6.95
C ARG A 126 -34.94 -4.69 -8.28
N ASP A 127 -34.33 -4.25 -9.37
CA ASP A 127 -34.63 -4.72 -10.73
C ASP A 127 -33.81 -5.94 -11.15
N GLY A 128 -32.88 -6.39 -10.29
CA GLY A 128 -32.01 -7.54 -10.55
C GLY A 128 -30.56 -7.29 -10.18
N TRP A 129 -29.65 -8.09 -10.74
CA TRP A 129 -28.22 -8.05 -10.45
C TRP A 129 -27.35 -8.11 -11.70
N LYS A 130 -26.14 -7.54 -11.61
CA LYS A 130 -25.10 -7.61 -12.65
C LYS A 130 -23.71 -7.70 -12.03
N ILE A 131 -22.77 -8.34 -12.74
CA ILE A 131 -21.33 -8.36 -12.41
C ILE A 131 -20.65 -7.16 -13.07
#